data_AF-A0A1V4MMX3-F1
#
_entry.id   AF-A0A1V4MMX3-F1
#
_cell.length_a   1.000
_cell.length_b   1.000
_cell.length_c   1.000
_cell.angle_alpha   90.00
_cell.angle_beta   90.00
_cell.angle_gamma   90.00
#
_symmetry.space_group_name_H-M   'P 1'
#
loop_
_entity.id
_entity.type
_entity.pdbx_description
1 polymer ?
#
loop_
_entity_poly.entity_id
_entity_poly.type
_entity_poly.pdbx_seq_one_letter_code
_entity_poly.pdbx_strand_id
1 'polypeptide(L)'
;MIEVDKTLLIQVVNFLVLMFVLNIILYKPIMKIMDSRQKRIDDANEEVRELDETVQGKVADYEEHLRRARAEAMEQREAIKNEGTEKATEIIGQARAEVGEMIQGFKTKVAAEKEEARQVLHRQTRHIALEISEKVLGRSVQ
;
A
#
# COMPACT_ATOMS: atom_id res chain seq x y z
N MET A 1 76.37 -40.58 54.64
CA MET A 1 76.21 -40.89 53.21
C MET A 1 74.74 -41.20 53.00
N ILE A 2 74.10 -40.63 51.97
CA ILE A 2 72.72 -40.99 51.62
C ILE A 2 72.83 -42.39 51.03
N GLU A 3 72.57 -43.41 51.84
CA GLU A 3 72.47 -44.77 51.34
C GLU A 3 71.18 -44.84 50.52
N VAL A 4 71.34 -44.93 49.21
CA VAL A 4 70.24 -45.11 48.27
C VAL A 4 69.78 -46.55 48.40
N ASP A 5 68.96 -46.79 49.40
CA ASP A 5 68.35 -48.09 49.64
C ASP A 5 67.17 -48.34 48.70
N LYS A 6 66.87 -49.62 48.45
CA LYS A 6 65.73 -50.08 47.63
C LYS A 6 64.39 -49.47 48.08
N THR A 7 64.27 -49.08 49.35
CA THR A 7 63.13 -48.36 49.94
C THR A 7 62.88 -46.99 49.30
N LEU A 8 63.93 -46.24 48.95
CA LEU A 8 63.78 -44.94 48.27
C LEU A 8 63.22 -45.12 46.86
N LEU A 9 63.65 -46.17 46.16
CA LEU A 9 63.12 -46.52 44.84
C LEU A 9 61.65 -46.93 44.92
N ILE A 10 61.27 -47.73 45.93
CA ILE A 10 59.87 -48.10 46.19
C ILE A 10 59.01 -46.87 46.53
N GLN A 11 59.54 -45.93 47.31
CA GLN A 11 58.82 -44.69 47.66
C GLN A 11 58.60 -43.79 46.44
N VAL A 12 59.58 -43.66 45.56
CA VAL A 12 59.44 -42.92 44.29
C VAL A 12 58.38 -43.58 43.40
N VAL A 13 58.40 -44.91 43.27
CA VAL A 13 57.38 -45.64 42.50
C VAL A 13 55.99 -45.43 43.13
N ASN A 14 55.86 -45.50 44.45
CA ASN A 14 54.58 -45.27 45.14
C ASN A 14 54.06 -43.84 44.90
N PHE A 15 54.94 -42.84 44.98
CA PHE A 15 54.59 -41.44 44.69
C PHE A 15 54.13 -41.26 43.24
N LEU A 16 54.83 -41.86 42.27
CA LEU A 16 54.44 -41.79 40.86
C LEU A 16 53.09 -42.48 40.60
N VAL A 17 52.85 -43.64 41.23
CA VAL A 17 51.55 -44.33 41.17
C VAL A 17 50.44 -43.46 41.77
N LEU A 18 50.66 -42.86 42.95
CA LEU A 18 49.70 -41.96 43.58
C LEU A 18 49.42 -40.73 42.70
N MET A 19 50.47 -40.13 42.11
CA MET A 19 50.34 -38.99 41.20
C MET A 19 49.53 -39.36 39.96
N PHE A 20 49.74 -40.55 39.39
CA PHE A 20 48.98 -41.04 38.25
C PHE A 20 47.50 -41.27 38.59
N VAL A 21 47.23 -41.89 39.74
CA VAL A 21 45.86 -42.09 40.26
C VAL A 21 45.17 -40.75 40.49
N LEU A 22 45.85 -39.79 41.11
CA LEU A 22 45.31 -38.46 41.38
C LEU A 22 45.05 -37.67 40.08
N ASN A 23 45.92 -37.81 39.08
CA ASN A 23 45.72 -37.20 37.76
C ASN A 23 44.41 -37.66 37.11
N ILE A 24 44.14 -38.97 37.16
CA ILE A 24 42.94 -39.58 36.57
C ILE A 24 41.69 -39.26 37.38
N ILE A 25 41.76 -39.38 38.71
CA ILE A 25 40.58 -39.28 39.59
C ILE A 25 40.21 -37.83 39.90
N LEU A 26 41.17 -36.90 39.96
CA LEU A 26 40.92 -35.55 40.44
C LEU A 26 41.18 -34.48 39.38
N TYR A 27 42.39 -34.44 38.81
CA TYR A 27 42.76 -33.34 37.90
C TYR A 27 41.96 -33.36 36.59
N LYS A 28 41.82 -34.53 35.95
CA LYS A 28 41.02 -34.68 34.73
C LYS A 28 39.54 -34.28 34.90
N PRO A 29 38.80 -34.77 35.91
CA PRO A 29 37.39 -34.37 36.06
C PRO A 29 37.22 -32.91 36.46
N ILE A 30 38.12 -32.34 37.28
CA ILE A 30 38.05 -30.90 37.63
C ILE A 30 38.24 -30.05 36.37
N MET A 31 39.25 -30.35 35.55
CA MET A 31 39.47 -29.62 34.29
C MET A 31 38.26 -29.74 33.37
N LYS A 32 37.69 -30.94 33.23
CA LYS A 32 36.49 -31.17 32.41
C LYS A 32 35.29 -30.36 32.90
N ILE A 33 35.10 -30.20 34.22
CA ILE A 33 34.03 -29.38 34.79
C ILE A 33 34.26 -27.90 34.46
N MET A 34 35.50 -27.42 34.61
CA MET A 34 35.85 -26.04 34.26
C MET A 34 35.62 -25.76 32.78
N ASP A 35 36.09 -26.63 31.89
CA ASP A 35 35.86 -26.52 30.45
C ASP A 35 34.37 -26.56 30.11
N SER A 36 33.60 -27.43 30.76
CA SER A 36 32.14 -27.48 30.55
C SER A 36 31.44 -26.20 30.99
N ARG A 37 31.90 -25.57 32.09
CA ARG A 37 31.34 -24.31 32.56
C ARG A 37 31.69 -23.18 31.61
N GLN A 38 32.93 -23.12 31.15
CA GLN A 38 33.38 -22.12 30.19
C GLN A 38 32.59 -22.24 28.89
N LYS A 39 32.50 -23.44 28.31
CA LYS A 39 31.70 -23.70 27.11
C LYS A 39 30.24 -23.29 27.26
N ARG A 40 29.60 -23.66 28.37
CA ARG A 40 28.19 -23.27 28.59
C ARG A 40 27.99 -21.76 28.65
N ILE A 41 28.96 -21.01 29.15
CA ILE A 41 28.90 -19.54 29.18
C ILE A 41 29.13 -18.98 27.78
N ASP A 42 30.12 -19.50 27.07
CA ASP A 42 30.45 -19.06 25.71
C ASP A 42 29.29 -19.35 24.75
N ASP A 43 28.74 -20.57 24.78
CA ASP A 43 27.58 -20.99 23.97
C ASP A 43 26.36 -20.10 24.27
N ALA A 44 26.09 -19.79 25.55
CA ALA A 44 24.98 -18.92 25.93
C ALA A 44 25.17 -17.48 25.44
N ASN A 45 26.40 -16.96 25.47
CA ASN A 45 26.71 -15.63 24.93
C ASN A 45 26.61 -15.59 23.40
N GLU A 46 26.99 -16.68 22.72
CA GLU A 46 26.84 -16.82 21.27
C GLU A 46 25.36 -16.88 20.87
N GLU A 47 24.56 -17.68 21.57
CA GLU A 47 23.10 -17.75 21.35
C GLU A 47 22.42 -16.39 21.54
N VAL A 48 22.80 -15.64 22.57
CA VAL A 48 22.27 -14.27 22.79
C VAL A 48 22.65 -13.34 21.64
N ARG A 49 23.89 -13.42 21.15
CA ARG A 49 24.35 -12.60 20.01
C ARG A 49 23.60 -12.94 18.73
N GLU A 50 23.48 -14.22 18.40
CA GLU A 50 22.74 -14.67 17.21
C GLU A 50 21.26 -14.27 17.30
N LEU A 51 20.66 -14.35 18.49
CA LEU A 51 19.29 -13.93 18.71
C LEU A 51 19.14 -12.42 18.52
N ASP A 52 20.04 -11.60 19.08
CA ASP A 52 20.02 -10.15 18.92
C ASP A 52 20.20 -9.75 17.45
N GLU A 53 21.13 -10.36 16.72
CA GLU A 53 21.32 -10.13 15.28
C GLU A 53 20.07 -10.52 14.48
N THR A 54 19.48 -11.68 14.78
CA THR A 54 18.24 -12.13 14.12
C THR A 54 17.08 -11.20 14.40
N VAL A 55 16.93 -10.71 15.63
CA VAL A 55 15.88 -9.77 16.02
C VAL A 55 16.09 -8.43 15.32
N GLN A 56 17.31 -7.91 15.31
CA GLN A 56 17.63 -6.66 14.61
C GLN A 56 17.36 -6.77 13.11
N GLY A 57 17.75 -7.88 12.47
CA GLY A 57 17.44 -8.16 11.08
C GLY A 57 15.93 -8.19 10.80
N LYS A 58 15.16 -8.92 11.63
CA LYS A 58 13.69 -8.98 11.50
C LYS A 58 13.02 -7.62 11.71
N VAL A 59 13.52 -6.80 12.64
CA VAL A 59 12.99 -5.45 12.86
C VAL A 59 13.28 -4.57 11.64
N ALA A 60 14.50 -4.62 11.10
CA ALA A 60 14.86 -3.87 9.88
C ALA A 60 13.99 -4.29 8.68
N ASP A 61 13.80 -5.59 8.46
CA ASP A 61 12.92 -6.11 7.41
C ASP A 61 11.47 -5.65 7.61
N TYR A 62 10.97 -5.72 8.84
CA TYR A 62 9.62 -5.27 9.17
C TYR A 62 9.44 -3.77 8.91
N GLU A 63 10.40 -2.94 9.30
CA GLU A 63 10.37 -1.49 9.03
C GLU A 63 10.44 -1.19 7.53
N GLU A 64 11.25 -1.92 6.78
CA GLU A 64 11.30 -1.80 5.33
C GLU A 64 9.95 -2.18 4.68
N HIS A 65 9.37 -3.31 5.07
CA HIS A 65 8.07 -3.75 4.58
C HIS A 65 6.98 -2.73 4.90
N LEU A 66 6.98 -2.18 6.11
CA LEU A 66 6.03 -1.15 6.51
C LEU A 66 6.20 0.14 5.70
N ARG A 67 7.45 0.55 5.45
CA ARG A 67 7.75 1.72 4.61
C ARG A 67 7.27 1.50 3.18
N ARG A 68 7.52 0.32 2.61
CA ARG A 68 7.10 -0.04 1.25
C ARG A 68 5.57 -0.08 1.14
N ALA A 69 4.89 -0.74 2.06
CA ALA A 69 3.44 -0.80 2.10
C ALA A 69 2.80 0.59 2.22
N ARG A 70 3.39 1.51 3.01
CA ARG A 70 2.93 2.90 3.11
C ARG A 70 3.12 3.66 1.79
N ALA A 71 4.25 3.47 1.12
CA ALA A 71 4.51 4.11 -0.18
C ALA A 71 3.52 3.62 -1.25
N GLU A 72 3.32 2.30 -1.35
CA GLU A 72 2.35 1.68 -2.26
C GLU A 72 0.92 2.16 -1.98
N ALA A 73 0.53 2.23 -0.70
CA ALA A 73 -0.79 2.73 -0.31
C ALA A 73 -0.98 4.22 -0.68
N MET A 74 0.05 5.05 -0.53
CA MET A 74 -0.01 6.45 -0.95
C MET A 74 -0.13 6.58 -2.47
N GLU A 75 0.66 5.81 -3.22
CA GLU A 75 0.61 5.78 -4.69
C GLU A 75 -0.76 5.34 -5.18
N GLN A 76 -1.30 4.24 -4.64
CA GLN A 76 -2.62 3.74 -4.99
C GLN A 76 -3.72 4.75 -4.65
N ARG A 77 -3.61 5.43 -3.49
CA ARG A 77 -4.57 6.46 -3.10
C ARG A 77 -4.55 7.66 -4.05
N GLU A 78 -3.37 8.13 -4.46
CA GLU A 78 -3.28 9.22 -5.44
C GLU A 78 -3.75 8.77 -6.83
N ALA A 79 -3.47 7.53 -7.25
CA ALA A 79 -3.99 6.97 -8.50
C ALA A 79 -5.54 6.94 -8.52
N ILE A 80 -6.17 6.43 -7.46
CA ILE A 80 -7.65 6.40 -7.32
C ILE A 80 -8.22 7.81 -7.33
N LYS A 81 -7.57 8.75 -6.64
CA LYS A 81 -8.00 10.15 -6.60
C LYS A 81 -7.93 10.78 -8.00
N ASN A 82 -6.84 10.56 -8.73
CA ASN A 82 -6.67 11.08 -10.08
C ASN A 82 -7.72 10.48 -11.03
N GLU A 83 -7.92 9.17 -11.01
CA GLU A 83 -8.96 8.48 -11.78
C GLU A 83 -10.35 9.04 -11.45
N GLY A 84 -10.64 9.28 -10.16
CA GLY A 84 -11.88 9.90 -9.72
C GLY A 84 -12.06 11.32 -10.26
N THR A 85 -11.00 12.14 -10.27
CA THR A 85 -11.05 13.50 -10.83
C THR A 85 -11.19 13.52 -12.35
N GLU A 86 -10.56 12.59 -13.05
CA GLU A 86 -10.69 12.43 -14.50
C GLU A 86 -12.12 12.03 -14.88
N LYS A 87 -12.66 10.99 -14.22
CA LYS A 87 -14.06 10.57 -14.40
C LYS A 87 -15.06 11.69 -14.08
N ALA A 88 -14.83 12.44 -13.00
CA ALA A 88 -15.68 13.58 -12.66
C ALA A 88 -15.64 14.66 -13.76
N THR A 89 -14.45 14.95 -14.29
CA THR A 89 -14.27 15.92 -15.37
C THR A 89 -14.93 15.44 -16.67
N GLU A 90 -14.81 14.15 -16.98
CA GLU A 90 -15.45 13.53 -18.14
C GLU A 90 -16.98 13.61 -18.04
N ILE A 91 -17.56 13.21 -16.91
CA ILE A 91 -19.02 13.26 -16.68
C ILE A 91 -19.53 14.70 -16.79
N ILE A 92 -18.84 15.68 -16.19
CA ILE A 92 -19.21 17.09 -16.28
C ILE A 92 -19.09 17.58 -17.72
N GLY A 93 -18.05 17.17 -18.44
CA GLY A 93 -17.84 17.50 -19.86
C GLY A 93 -18.96 16.97 -20.74
N GLN A 94 -19.32 15.69 -20.58
CA GLN A 94 -20.43 15.04 -21.29
C GLN A 94 -21.76 15.73 -20.99
N ALA A 95 -22.07 15.97 -19.72
CA ALA A 95 -23.30 16.67 -19.32
C ALA A 95 -23.38 18.09 -19.91
N ARG A 96 -22.27 18.83 -19.95
CA ARG A 96 -22.21 20.15 -20.60
C ARG A 96 -22.45 20.07 -22.10
N ALA A 97 -21.89 19.06 -22.77
CA ALA A 97 -22.09 18.84 -24.20
C ALA A 97 -23.57 18.52 -24.50
N GLU A 98 -24.17 17.60 -23.74
CA GLU A 98 -25.58 17.22 -23.89
C GLU A 98 -26.53 18.40 -23.64
N VAL A 99 -26.28 19.20 -22.61
CA VAL A 99 -27.04 20.43 -22.36
C VAL A 99 -26.87 21.42 -23.52
N GLY A 100 -25.66 21.55 -24.06
CA GLY A 100 -25.38 22.38 -25.24
C GLY A 100 -26.19 21.95 -26.46
N GLU A 101 -26.21 20.65 -26.76
CA GLU A 101 -27.01 20.07 -27.84
C GLU A 101 -28.51 20.27 -27.61
N MET A 102 -28.99 20.07 -26.38
CA MET A 102 -30.38 20.28 -26.01
C MET A 102 -30.81 21.74 -26.24
N ILE A 103 -29.98 22.71 -25.81
CA ILE A 103 -30.26 24.14 -26.03
C ILE A 103 -30.26 24.47 -27.52
N GLN A 104 -29.30 23.94 -28.29
CA GLN A 104 -29.24 24.14 -29.74
C GLN A 104 -30.50 23.58 -30.42
N GLY A 105 -30.91 22.36 -30.08
CA GLY A 105 -32.13 21.73 -30.58
C GLY A 105 -33.39 22.50 -30.19
N PHE A 106 -33.47 22.99 -28.95
CA PHE A 106 -34.59 23.81 -28.48
C PHE A 106 -34.69 25.13 -29.24
N LYS A 107 -33.57 25.83 -29.48
CA LYS A 107 -33.54 27.05 -30.30
C LYS A 107 -34.05 26.80 -31.72
N THR A 108 -33.66 25.69 -32.33
CA THR A 108 -34.14 25.32 -33.67
C THR A 108 -35.64 25.05 -33.68
N LYS A 109 -36.17 24.34 -32.67
CA LYS A 109 -37.62 24.11 -32.52
C LYS A 109 -38.39 25.42 -32.34
N VAL A 110 -37.94 26.29 -31.44
CA VAL A 110 -38.55 27.61 -31.20
C VAL A 110 -38.53 28.48 -32.46
N ALA A 111 -37.45 28.44 -33.23
CA ALA A 111 -37.38 29.16 -34.51
C ALA A 111 -38.39 28.63 -35.53
N ALA A 112 -38.57 27.31 -35.62
CA ALA A 112 -39.56 26.69 -36.49
C ALA A 112 -41.00 27.03 -36.07
N GLU A 113 -41.32 26.91 -34.77
CA GLU A 113 -42.64 27.27 -34.22
C GLU A 113 -42.97 28.75 -34.45
N LYS A 114 -41.98 29.63 -34.30
CA LYS A 114 -42.16 31.07 -34.57
C LYS A 114 -42.51 31.34 -36.03
N GLU A 115 -41.87 30.62 -36.96
CA GLU A 115 -42.15 30.77 -38.39
C GLU A 115 -43.54 30.22 -38.74
N GLU A 116 -43.92 29.08 -38.18
CA GLU A 116 -45.27 28.51 -38.33
C GLU A 116 -46.34 29.46 -37.79
N ALA A 117 -46.16 30.01 -36.58
CA ALA A 117 -47.06 30.99 -35.99
C ALA A 117 -47.17 32.25 -36.84
N ARG A 118 -46.06 32.73 -37.44
CA ARG A 118 -46.08 33.85 -38.39
C ARG A 118 -46.93 33.55 -39.61
N GLN A 119 -46.81 32.36 -40.20
CA GLN A 119 -47.63 31.97 -41.35
C GLN A 119 -49.11 31.89 -41.00
N VAL A 120 -49.46 31.34 -39.84
CA VAL A 120 -50.85 31.30 -39.34
C VAL A 120 -51.41 32.72 -39.17
N LEU A 121 -50.66 33.62 -38.50
CA LEU A 121 -51.07 35.01 -38.31
C LEU A 121 -51.24 35.75 -39.65
N HIS A 122 -50.36 35.50 -40.62
CA HIS A 122 -50.47 36.12 -41.94
C HIS A 122 -51.73 35.66 -42.69
N ARG A 123 -52.09 34.36 -42.60
CA ARG A 123 -53.35 33.84 -43.14
C ARG A 123 -54.57 34.46 -42.46
N GLN A 124 -54.55 34.55 -41.12
CA GLN A 124 -55.63 35.18 -40.35
C GLN A 124 -55.78 36.68 -40.69
N THR A 125 -54.67 37.39 -40.85
CA THR A 125 -54.69 38.82 -41.22
C THR A 125 -55.31 39.02 -42.59
N ARG A 126 -54.99 38.15 -43.57
CA ARG A 126 -55.63 38.19 -44.90
C ARG A 126 -57.13 37.95 -44.81
N HIS A 127 -57.57 36.98 -44.01
CA HIS A 127 -58.99 36.70 -43.79
C HIS A 127 -59.71 37.92 -43.18
N ILE A 128 -59.15 38.51 -42.12
CA ILE A 128 -59.72 39.69 -41.46
C ILE A 128 -59.74 40.89 -42.42
N ALA A 129 -58.70 41.10 -43.23
CA ALA A 129 -58.66 42.17 -44.21
C ALA A 129 -59.75 42.03 -45.30
N LEU A 130 -60.05 40.80 -45.72
CA LEU A 130 -61.16 40.50 -46.63
C LEU A 130 -62.51 40.77 -45.97
N GLU A 131 -62.73 40.30 -44.75
CA GLU A 131 -63.97 40.55 -44.00
C GLU A 131 -64.23 42.04 -43.76
N ILE A 132 -63.18 42.82 -43.44
CA ILE A 132 -63.28 44.28 -43.29
C ILE A 132 -63.64 44.90 -44.63
N SER A 133 -62.99 44.47 -45.72
CA SER A 133 -63.25 45.01 -47.06
C SER A 133 -64.68 44.73 -47.52
N GLU A 134 -65.21 43.53 -47.27
CA GLU A 134 -66.62 43.18 -47.54
C GLU A 134 -67.59 44.03 -46.71
N LYS A 135 -67.33 44.20 -45.40
CA LYS A 135 -68.18 45.03 -44.52
C LYS A 135 -68.19 46.51 -44.92
N VAL A 136 -67.06 47.04 -45.37
CA VAL A 136 -66.94 48.45 -45.76
C VAL A 136 -67.53 48.70 -47.16
N LEU A 137 -67.36 47.76 -48.10
CA LEU A 137 -67.86 47.91 -49.48
C LEU A 137 -69.32 47.47 -49.64
N GLY A 138 -69.91 46.78 -48.66
CA GLY A 138 -71.33 46.39 -48.67
C GLY A 138 -71.70 45.35 -49.74
N ARG A 139 -70.71 44.71 -50.37
CA ARG A 139 -70.87 43.65 -51.38
C ARG A 139 -69.71 42.66 -51.28
N SER A 140 -69.97 41.39 -51.58
CA SER A 140 -68.97 40.32 -51.52
C SER A 140 -67.83 40.60 -52.51
N VAL A 141 -66.60 40.55 -52.02
CA VAL A 141 -65.40 40.69 -52.85
C VAL A 141 -64.87 39.28 -53.10
N GLN A 142 -65.30 38.70 -54.22
CA GLN A 142 -64.76 37.45 -54.77
C GLN A 142 -63.33 37.65 -55.29
#